data_AF-A0A1W1VNU1-F1
#
_entry.id   AF-A0A1W1VNU1-F1
#
_cell.length_a   1.000
_cell.length_b   1.000
_cell.length_c   1.000
_cell.angle_alpha   90.00
_cell.angle_beta   90.00
_cell.angle_gamma   90.00
#
_symmetry.space_group_name_H-M   'P 1'
#
loop_
_entity.id
_entity.type
_entity.pdbx_description
1 polymer ?
#
loop_
_entity_poly.entity_id
_entity_poly.type
_entity_poly.pdbx_seq_one_letter_code
_entity_poly.pdbx_strand_id
1 'polypeptide(L)'
;MVYYLWVFLFSFFLNDARILYNILGEFLSHIKYKIVFQELGILFLLVCITLNFCKGFFIIFNADSSDKFILALLLLLGNFLGARPGITGGSEFILLWGIWFGYDIVLVKIPLAIFLGIFIIFKNIKLSLFSSYITMCLILLFNNCYSIFFLSFLTLFTTNGINKELFIINFNKLKEKKFFINQREVNDL
;
A
#
# COMPACT_ATOMS: atom_id res chain seq x y z
N MET A 1 19.16 -2.01 -20.14
CA MET A 1 18.20 -3.13 -20.16
C MET A 1 18.38 -4.08 -18.97
N VAL A 2 19.57 -4.61 -18.72
CA VAL A 2 19.86 -5.53 -17.59
C VAL A 2 19.53 -4.90 -16.23
N TYR A 3 19.85 -3.62 -16.03
CA TYR A 3 19.54 -2.89 -14.79
C TYR A 3 18.03 -2.81 -14.49
N TYR A 4 17.20 -2.49 -15.49
CA TYR A 4 15.75 -2.41 -15.36
C TYR A 4 15.13 -3.75 -14.98
N LEU A 5 15.60 -4.84 -15.61
CA LEU A 5 15.17 -6.18 -15.27
C LEU A 5 15.54 -6.54 -13.83
N TRP A 6 16.75 -6.18 -13.40
CA TRP A 6 17.19 -6.39 -12.03
C TRP A 6 16.31 -5.65 -11.01
N VAL A 7 15.95 -4.41 -11.27
CA VAL A 7 15.07 -3.62 -10.38
C VAL A 7 13.69 -4.25 -10.25
N PHE A 8 13.13 -4.72 -11.37
CA PHE A 8 11.87 -5.46 -11.36
C PHE A 8 11.98 -6.76 -10.53
N LEU A 9 12.97 -7.60 -10.83
CA LEU A 9 13.16 -8.89 -10.14
C LEU A 9 13.45 -8.69 -8.65
N PHE A 10 14.27 -7.70 -8.29
CA PHE A 10 14.55 -7.33 -6.92
C PHE A 10 13.26 -6.97 -6.17
N SER A 11 12.40 -6.15 -6.77
CA SER A 11 11.12 -5.78 -6.16
C SER A 11 10.13 -6.94 -6.06
N PHE A 12 10.16 -7.85 -7.05
CA PHE A 12 9.29 -9.02 -7.11
C PHE A 12 9.65 -10.11 -6.09
N PHE A 13 10.93 -10.42 -5.94
CA PHE A 13 11.38 -11.45 -5.00
C PHE A 13 11.44 -10.94 -3.56
N LEU A 14 11.88 -9.70 -3.34
CA LEU A 14 11.89 -9.06 -2.02
C LEU A 14 10.57 -8.35 -1.74
N ASN A 15 9.46 -9.07 -1.94
CA ASN A 15 8.15 -8.65 -1.50
C ASN A 15 7.85 -9.32 -0.15
N ASP A 16 7.37 -8.55 0.81
CA ASP A 16 7.06 -9.00 2.16
C ASP A 16 5.97 -10.09 2.19
N ALA A 17 4.93 -9.97 1.38
CA ALA A 17 3.89 -11.00 1.28
C ALA A 17 4.41 -12.33 0.74
N ARG A 18 5.36 -12.27 -0.20
CA ARG A 18 6.02 -13.47 -0.70
C ARG A 18 6.97 -14.08 0.31
N ILE A 19 7.76 -13.27 1.00
CA ILE A 19 8.66 -13.75 2.06
C ILE A 19 7.82 -14.44 3.14
N LEU A 20 6.73 -13.82 3.56
CA LEU A 20 5.78 -14.39 4.51
C LEU A 20 5.17 -15.70 3.99
N TYR A 21 4.74 -15.74 2.73
CA TYR A 21 4.21 -16.96 2.11
C TYR A 21 5.25 -18.08 2.03
N ASN A 22 6.52 -17.76 1.77
CA ASN A 22 7.59 -18.77 1.75
C ASN A 22 7.88 -19.35 3.14
N ILE A 23 7.69 -18.57 4.21
CA ILE A 23 7.91 -19.01 5.59
C ILE A 23 6.71 -19.82 6.10
N LEU A 24 5.49 -19.36 5.84
CA LEU A 24 4.26 -19.88 6.44
C LEU A 24 3.45 -20.77 5.49
N GLY A 25 3.81 -20.83 4.21
CA GLY A 25 3.13 -21.65 3.19
C GLY A 25 1.65 -21.32 3.02
N GLU A 26 0.86 -22.35 2.77
CA GLU A 26 -0.58 -22.25 2.51
C GLU A 26 -1.38 -21.67 3.69
N PHE A 27 -0.86 -21.73 4.92
CA PHE A 27 -1.51 -21.16 6.11
C PHE A 27 -1.71 -19.65 5.99
N LEU A 28 -0.87 -18.94 5.21
CA LEU A 28 -0.99 -17.49 4.99
C LEU A 28 -2.30 -17.09 4.30
N SER A 29 -2.91 -18.01 3.53
CA SER A 29 -4.18 -17.77 2.83
C SER A 29 -5.39 -17.79 3.78
N HIS A 30 -5.24 -18.44 4.95
CA HIS A 30 -6.30 -18.64 5.93
C HIS A 30 -6.13 -17.76 7.17
N ILE A 31 -4.90 -17.32 7.46
CA ILE A 31 -4.60 -16.49 8.63
C ILE A 31 -4.66 -15.02 8.24
N LYS A 32 -5.45 -14.22 8.97
CA LYS A 32 -5.47 -12.77 8.78
C LYS A 32 -4.06 -12.23 9.00
N TYR A 33 -3.56 -11.41 8.07
CA TYR A 33 -2.26 -10.75 8.12
C TYR A 33 -1.90 -10.12 9.49
N LYS A 34 -2.91 -9.60 10.19
CA LYS A 34 -2.79 -9.05 11.55
C LYS A 34 -2.34 -10.08 12.60
N ILE A 35 -2.78 -11.32 12.48
CA ILE A 35 -2.45 -12.43 13.40
C ILE A 35 -1.02 -12.90 13.15
N VAL A 36 -0.62 -13.02 11.87
CA VAL A 36 0.76 -13.37 11.50
C VAL A 36 1.77 -12.38 12.09
N PHE A 37 1.47 -11.07 12.04
CA PHE A 37 2.33 -10.06 12.66
C PHE A 37 2.29 -10.05 14.20
N GLN A 38 1.22 -10.55 14.81
CA GLN A 38 1.18 -10.77 16.26
C GLN A 38 2.07 -11.94 16.67
N GLU A 39 2.16 -12.99 15.86
CA GLU A 39 2.98 -14.17 16.14
C GLU A 39 4.47 -13.97 15.81
N LEU A 40 4.79 -13.34 14.68
CA LEU A 40 6.19 -13.05 14.29
C LEU A 40 6.79 -11.87 15.07
N GLY A 41 5.96 -11.10 15.77
CA GLY A 41 6.36 -9.97 16.59
C GLY A 41 6.54 -8.66 15.82
N ILE A 42 6.47 -7.55 16.57
CA ILE A 42 6.51 -6.19 16.01
C ILE A 42 7.84 -5.85 15.33
N LEU A 43 8.93 -6.48 15.75
CA LEU A 43 10.26 -6.27 15.18
C LEU A 43 10.34 -6.79 13.75
N PHE A 44 9.74 -7.95 13.47
CA PHE A 44 9.67 -8.50 12.10
C PHE A 44 8.83 -7.59 11.19
N LEU A 45 7.68 -7.11 11.67
CA LEU A 45 6.87 -6.11 10.96
C LEU A 45 7.68 -4.87 10.59
N LEU A 46 8.39 -4.29 11.56
CA LEU A 46 9.21 -3.11 11.34
C LEU A 46 10.29 -3.36 10.29
N VAL A 47 10.98 -4.52 10.34
CA VAL A 47 11.97 -4.90 9.33
C VAL A 47 11.35 -4.97 7.93
N CYS A 48 10.19 -5.61 7.77
CA CYS A 48 9.50 -5.66 6.47
C CYS A 48 9.11 -4.28 5.94
N ILE A 49 8.59 -3.41 6.81
CA ILE A 49 8.25 -2.01 6.47
C ILE A 49 9.52 -1.26 6.03
N THR A 50 10.60 -1.33 6.82
CA THR A 50 11.85 -0.64 6.52
C THR A 50 12.46 -1.14 5.22
N LEU A 51 12.47 -2.46 4.96
CA LEU A 51 12.99 -3.02 3.70
C LEU A 51 12.21 -2.51 2.48
N ASN A 52 10.87 -2.52 2.53
CA ASN A 52 10.04 -2.00 1.44
C ASN A 52 10.25 -0.50 1.21
N PHE A 53 10.37 0.28 2.28
CA PHE A 53 10.68 1.70 2.20
C PHE A 53 12.07 1.93 1.57
N CYS A 54 13.10 1.28 2.10
CA CYS A 54 14.48 1.42 1.63
C CYS A 54 14.63 1.01 0.16
N LYS A 55 13.93 -0.03 -0.28
CA LYS A 55 13.88 -0.46 -1.68
C LYS A 55 13.44 0.68 -2.60
N GLY A 56 12.33 1.36 -2.26
CA GLY A 56 11.84 2.50 -3.03
C GLY A 56 12.80 3.69 -2.96
N PHE A 57 13.29 4.01 -1.76
CA PHE A 57 14.17 5.14 -1.52
C PHE A 57 15.49 5.04 -2.28
N PHE A 58 16.27 3.99 -2.06
CA PHE A 58 17.64 3.91 -2.59
C PHE A 58 17.67 3.79 -4.11
N ILE A 59 16.73 3.07 -4.71
CA ILE A 59 16.70 2.89 -6.17
C ILE A 59 16.35 4.20 -6.87
N ILE A 60 15.39 4.98 -6.34
CA ILE A 60 14.98 6.24 -6.94
C ILE A 60 15.95 7.38 -6.62
N PHE A 61 16.52 7.40 -5.41
CA PHE A 61 17.49 8.42 -5.00
C PHE A 61 18.75 8.39 -5.87
N ASN A 62 19.25 7.19 -6.19
CA ASN A 62 20.45 7.01 -7.00
C ASN A 62 20.19 6.97 -8.52
N ALA A 63 18.94 7.11 -8.95
CA ALA A 63 18.59 7.08 -10.37
C ALA A 63 18.71 8.45 -11.01
N ASP A 64 19.15 8.46 -12.27
CA ASP A 64 19.10 9.64 -13.13
C ASP A 64 17.66 10.11 -13.32
N SER A 65 17.47 11.42 -13.48
CA SER A 65 16.15 12.05 -13.53
C SER A 65 15.25 11.49 -14.63
N SER A 66 15.81 11.11 -15.78
CA SER A 66 15.10 10.46 -16.89
C SER A 66 14.55 9.07 -16.53
N ASP A 67 15.23 8.36 -15.65
CA ASP A 67 15.00 6.94 -15.38
C ASP A 67 14.12 6.73 -14.15
N LYS A 68 14.00 7.74 -13.27
CA LYS A 68 13.20 7.67 -12.03
C LYS A 68 11.77 7.17 -12.27
N PHE A 69 11.11 7.61 -13.33
CA PHE A 69 9.73 7.18 -13.62
C PHE A 69 9.66 5.68 -13.96
N ILE A 70 10.48 5.22 -14.90
CA ILE A 70 10.43 3.82 -15.35
C ILE A 70 10.88 2.87 -14.23
N LEU A 71 11.85 3.30 -13.41
CA LEU A 71 12.29 2.54 -12.24
C LEU A 71 11.20 2.49 -11.16
N ALA A 72 10.51 3.60 -10.89
CA ALA A 72 9.37 3.62 -9.97
C ALA A 72 8.23 2.70 -10.44
N LEU A 73 7.94 2.72 -11.74
CA LEU A 73 6.95 1.83 -12.36
C LEU A 73 7.36 0.36 -12.20
N LEU A 74 8.61 0.00 -12.51
CA LEU A 74 9.11 -1.37 -12.39
C LEU A 74 9.14 -1.86 -10.94
N LEU A 75 9.49 -0.97 -10.00
CA LEU A 75 9.42 -1.26 -8.57
C LEU A 75 7.99 -1.58 -8.13
N LEU A 76 7.02 -0.75 -8.50
CA LEU A 76 5.61 -0.94 -8.14
C LEU A 76 5.03 -2.19 -8.80
N LEU A 77 5.31 -2.42 -10.10
CA LEU A 77 4.88 -3.61 -10.82
C LEU A 77 5.47 -4.89 -10.23
N GLY A 78 6.79 -4.89 -9.97
CA GLY A 78 7.46 -6.01 -9.33
C GLY A 78 6.85 -6.30 -7.96
N ASN A 79 6.61 -5.28 -7.15
CA ASN A 79 5.99 -5.44 -5.83
C ASN A 79 4.56 -5.98 -5.92
N PHE A 80 3.74 -5.44 -6.82
CA PHE A 80 2.36 -5.87 -7.03
C PHE A 80 2.26 -7.33 -7.48
N LEU A 81 3.07 -7.72 -8.47
CA LEU A 81 3.12 -9.11 -8.95
C LEU A 81 3.76 -10.05 -7.94
N GLY A 82 4.73 -9.55 -7.15
CA GLY A 82 5.43 -10.30 -6.11
C GLY A 82 4.51 -10.72 -4.97
N ALA A 83 3.49 -9.90 -4.69
CA ALA A 83 2.59 -10.12 -3.57
C ALA A 83 1.67 -11.34 -3.73
N ARG A 84 1.45 -11.85 -4.95
CA ARG A 84 0.67 -13.09 -5.17
C ARG A 84 1.52 -14.31 -4.79
N PRO A 85 0.96 -15.32 -4.06
CA PRO A 85 -0.48 -15.56 -3.78
C PRO A 85 -1.05 -14.89 -2.51
N GLY A 86 -0.30 -14.04 -1.82
CA GLY A 86 -0.78 -13.29 -0.65
C GLY A 86 -1.65 -12.08 -0.97
N ILE A 87 -2.12 -11.41 0.09
CA ILE A 87 -2.85 -10.12 0.02
C ILE A 87 -1.83 -9.00 0.20
N THR A 88 -1.91 -7.93 -0.61
CA THR A 88 -1.07 -6.75 -0.45
C THR A 88 -1.49 -5.98 0.80
N GLY A 89 -0.82 -6.24 1.92
CA GLY A 89 -1.12 -5.66 3.24
C GLY A 89 -0.82 -4.15 3.37
N GLY A 90 -0.86 -3.39 2.27
CA GLY A 90 -0.44 -1.98 2.21
C GLY A 90 1.06 -1.79 1.94
N SER A 91 1.77 -2.83 1.53
CA SER A 91 3.21 -2.72 1.22
C SER A 91 3.49 -1.83 0.01
N GLU A 92 2.55 -1.67 -0.93
CA GLU A 92 2.70 -0.70 -2.02
C GLU A 92 2.73 0.74 -1.51
N PHE A 93 1.97 1.08 -0.46
CA PHE A 93 2.01 2.42 0.12
C PHE A 93 3.36 2.72 0.74
N ILE A 94 3.94 1.77 1.48
CA ILE A 94 5.26 1.94 2.10
C ILE A 94 6.35 2.10 1.03
N LEU A 95 6.27 1.28 -0.03
CA LEU A 95 7.16 1.40 -1.18
C LEU A 95 7.01 2.76 -1.87
N LEU A 96 5.78 3.24 -2.03
CA LEU A 96 5.48 4.54 -2.62
C LEU A 96 6.03 5.70 -1.77
N TRP A 97 5.93 5.63 -0.44
CA TRP A 97 6.61 6.56 0.45
C TRP A 97 8.12 6.55 0.22
N GLY A 98 8.73 5.37 0.08
CA GLY A 98 10.14 5.25 -0.29
C GLY A 98 10.46 5.95 -1.61
N ILE A 99 9.65 5.71 -2.65
CA ILE A 99 9.78 6.34 -3.97
C ILE A 99 9.69 7.87 -3.87
N TRP A 100 8.73 8.40 -3.12
CA TRP A 100 8.58 9.83 -2.92
C TRP A 100 9.80 10.46 -2.25
N PHE A 101 10.30 9.84 -1.17
CA PHE A 101 11.52 10.27 -0.50
C PHE A 101 12.74 10.21 -1.41
N GLY A 102 12.86 9.16 -2.23
CA GLY A 102 13.97 9.03 -3.18
C GLY A 102 13.87 10.00 -4.35
N TYR A 103 12.66 10.42 -4.72
CA TYR A 103 12.46 11.38 -5.81
C TYR A 103 12.95 12.76 -5.41
N ASP A 104 12.40 13.30 -4.32
CA ASP A 104 12.83 14.55 -3.69
C ASP A 104 12.33 14.61 -2.23
N ILE A 105 13.29 14.62 -1.30
CA ILE A 105 13.04 14.65 0.14
C ILE A 105 12.29 15.94 0.55
N VAL A 106 12.51 17.06 -0.15
CA VAL A 106 11.89 18.34 0.17
C VAL A 106 10.38 18.27 0.03
N LEU A 107 9.87 17.58 -1.00
CA LEU A 107 8.45 17.43 -1.27
C LEU A 107 7.72 16.67 -0.17
N VAL A 108 8.41 15.76 0.53
CA VAL A 108 7.79 14.84 1.50
C VAL A 108 7.66 15.42 2.90
N LYS A 109 8.35 16.54 3.21
CA LYS A 109 8.33 17.16 4.54
C LYS A 109 6.92 17.54 4.99
N ILE A 110 6.14 18.16 4.11
CA ILE A 110 4.77 18.62 4.42
C ILE A 110 3.80 17.43 4.59
N PRO A 111 3.73 16.46 3.66
CA PRO A 111 2.91 15.25 3.83
C PRO A 111 3.24 14.49 5.12
N LEU A 112 4.53 14.37 5.47
CA LEU A 112 4.97 13.70 6.68
C LEU A 112 4.53 14.46 7.94
N ALA A 113 4.65 15.78 7.96
CA ALA A 113 4.17 16.60 9.07
C ALA A 113 2.65 16.47 9.27
N ILE A 114 1.88 16.45 8.18
CA ILE A 114 0.42 16.24 8.20
C ILE A 114 0.09 14.84 8.72
N PHE A 115 0.81 13.82 8.26
CA PHE A 115 0.67 12.44 8.76
C PHE A 115 0.84 12.40 10.28
N LEU A 116 1.97 12.91 10.79
CA LEU A 116 2.28 12.90 12.22
C LEU A 116 1.28 13.74 13.03
N GLY A 117 0.91 14.93 12.56
CA GLY A 117 -0.04 15.81 13.25
C GLY A 117 -1.41 15.16 13.42
N ILE A 118 -1.98 14.63 12.33
CA ILE A 118 -3.28 13.95 12.36
C ILE A 118 -3.20 12.66 13.17
N PHE A 119 -2.09 11.92 13.07
CA PHE A 119 -1.88 10.71 13.85
C PHE A 119 -1.84 11.00 15.36
N ILE A 120 -1.13 12.04 15.79
CA ILE A 120 -1.04 12.42 17.21
C ILE A 120 -2.40 12.88 17.76
N ILE A 121 -3.15 13.69 17.00
CA ILE A 121 -4.44 14.24 17.44
C ILE A 121 -5.53 13.16 17.49
N PHE A 122 -5.72 12.43 16.37
CA PHE A 122 -6.85 11.53 16.20
C PHE A 122 -6.54 10.07 16.55
N LYS A 123 -5.25 9.73 16.75
CA LYS A 123 -4.76 8.36 16.96
C LYS A 123 -5.24 7.37 15.89
N ASN A 124 -5.51 7.87 14.67
CA ASN A 124 -6.06 7.11 13.55
C ASN A 124 -5.07 7.06 12.38
N ILE A 125 -4.40 5.90 12.23
CA ILE A 125 -3.40 5.65 11.17
C ILE A 125 -4.02 5.74 9.77
N LYS A 126 -5.26 5.29 9.60
CA LYS A 126 -5.90 5.30 8.27
C LYS A 126 -6.17 6.72 7.80
N LEU A 127 -6.68 7.57 8.70
CA LEU A 127 -6.97 8.97 8.40
C LEU A 127 -5.69 9.76 8.10
N SER A 128 -4.62 9.54 8.89
CA SER A 128 -3.33 10.19 8.68
C SER A 128 -2.64 9.74 7.38
N LEU A 129 -2.67 8.44 7.06
CA LEU A 129 -2.17 7.95 5.77
C LEU A 129 -2.95 8.56 4.59
N PHE A 130 -4.29 8.57 4.67
CA PHE A 130 -5.11 9.10 3.58
C PHE A 130 -4.91 10.60 3.34
N SER A 131 -4.85 11.39 4.41
CA SER A 131 -4.63 12.84 4.33
C SER A 131 -3.24 13.21 3.81
N SER A 132 -2.19 12.55 4.32
CA SER A 132 -0.81 12.73 3.81
C SER A 132 -0.66 12.31 2.35
N TYR A 133 -1.39 11.28 1.94
CA TYR A 133 -1.42 10.86 0.55
C TYR A 133 -2.02 11.93 -0.37
N ILE A 134 -3.19 12.46 -0.01
CA ILE A 134 -3.84 13.53 -0.78
C ILE A 134 -2.92 14.74 -0.88
N THR A 135 -2.28 15.14 0.21
CA THR A 135 -1.39 16.29 0.21
C THR A 135 -0.15 16.06 -0.65
N MET A 136 0.42 14.85 -0.65
CA MET A 136 1.51 14.50 -1.56
C MET A 136 1.07 14.58 -3.02
N CYS A 137 -0.10 14.05 -3.37
CA CYS A 137 -0.64 14.15 -4.73
C CYS A 137 -0.81 15.62 -5.19
N LEU A 138 -1.31 16.49 -4.31
CA LEU A 138 -1.43 17.92 -4.60
C LEU A 138 -0.05 18.57 -4.80
N ILE A 139 0.92 18.28 -3.93
CA ILE A 139 2.28 18.81 -4.03
C ILE A 139 2.96 18.37 -5.33
N LEU A 140 2.81 17.11 -5.72
CA LEU A 140 3.34 16.61 -6.99
C LEU A 140 2.72 17.33 -8.19
N LEU A 141 1.42 17.63 -8.13
CA LEU A 141 0.72 18.37 -9.18
C LEU A 141 1.21 19.83 -9.27
N PHE A 142 1.39 20.51 -8.14
CA PHE A 142 1.92 21.88 -8.09
C PHE A 142 3.37 22.00 -8.56
N ASN A 143 4.19 20.97 -8.36
CA ASN A 143 5.59 20.95 -8.81
C ASN A 143 5.77 20.37 -10.23
N ASN A 144 4.68 20.17 -10.98
CA ASN A 144 4.68 19.62 -12.34
C ASN A 144 5.29 18.20 -12.45
N CYS A 145 5.30 17.44 -11.35
CA CYS A 145 5.81 16.05 -11.29
C CYS A 145 4.74 15.04 -11.74
N TYR A 146 4.19 15.23 -12.95
CA TYR A 146 3.00 14.50 -13.42
C TYR A 146 3.18 12.98 -13.51
N SER A 147 4.39 12.52 -13.83
CA SER A 147 4.69 11.10 -14.01
C SER A 147 4.56 10.31 -12.70
N ILE A 148 5.09 10.86 -11.60
CA ILE A 148 5.00 10.27 -10.26
C ILE A 148 3.63 10.51 -9.65
N PHE A 149 2.99 11.64 -9.96
CA PHE A 149 1.59 11.86 -9.62
C PHE A 149 0.70 10.75 -10.18
N PHE A 150 0.85 10.40 -11.46
CA PHE A 150 0.06 9.35 -12.10
C PHE A 150 0.30 7.98 -11.45
N LEU A 151 1.57 7.62 -11.17
CA LEU A 151 1.89 6.37 -10.47
C LEU A 151 1.29 6.33 -9.07
N SER A 152 1.36 7.43 -8.34
CA SER A 152 0.73 7.57 -7.04
C SER A 152 -0.77 7.32 -7.21
N PHE A 153 -1.47 8.14 -7.98
CA PHE A 153 -2.90 7.98 -8.19
C PHE A 153 -3.32 6.54 -8.54
N LEU A 154 -2.58 5.86 -9.42
CA LEU A 154 -2.83 4.46 -9.79
C LEU A 154 -2.71 3.51 -8.58
N THR A 155 -1.67 3.65 -7.75
CA THR A 155 -1.53 2.85 -6.52
C THR A 155 -2.69 3.07 -5.54
N LEU A 156 -3.21 4.30 -5.40
CA LEU A 156 -4.38 4.57 -4.55
C LEU A 156 -5.66 3.88 -5.07
N PHE A 157 -5.84 3.80 -6.40
CA PHE A 157 -6.96 3.08 -6.99
C PHE A 157 -6.85 1.57 -6.77
N THR A 158 -5.67 0.99 -6.96
CA THR A 158 -5.47 -0.46 -6.79
C THR A 158 -5.70 -0.92 -5.35
N THR A 159 -5.24 -0.14 -4.37
CA THR A 159 -5.37 -0.45 -2.94
C THR A 159 -6.78 -0.23 -2.40
N ASN A 160 -7.52 0.79 -2.88
CA ASN A 160 -8.91 1.02 -2.50
C ASN A 160 -9.92 0.16 -3.29
N GLY A 161 -9.59 -0.27 -4.51
CA GLY A 161 -10.43 -1.11 -5.36
C GLY A 161 -10.75 -2.47 -4.73
N ILE A 162 -9.76 -3.10 -4.08
CA ILE A 162 -9.91 -4.38 -3.37
C ILE A 162 -10.87 -4.24 -2.17
N ASN A 163 -10.87 -3.09 -1.50
CA ASN A 163 -11.82 -2.81 -0.41
C ASN A 163 -13.24 -2.49 -0.91
N LYS A 164 -13.41 -1.99 -2.14
CA LYS A 164 -14.73 -1.71 -2.73
C LYS A 164 -15.53 -3.00 -2.97
N GLU A 165 -14.91 -4.05 -3.49
CA GLU A 165 -15.61 -5.33 -3.69
C GLU A 165 -16.03 -5.95 -2.34
N LEU A 166 -15.15 -5.94 -1.34
CA LEU A 166 -15.48 -6.38 0.02
C LEU A 166 -16.56 -5.50 0.69
N PHE A 167 -16.55 -4.18 0.44
CA PHE A 167 -17.59 -3.28 0.93
C PHE A 167 -18.93 -3.52 0.22
N ILE A 168 -18.95 -3.70 -1.10
CA ILE A 168 -20.17 -4.03 -1.87
C ILE A 168 -20.74 -5.37 -1.41
N ILE A 169 -19.89 -6.39 -1.22
CA ILE A 169 -20.30 -7.70 -0.69
C ILE A 169 -20.86 -7.58 0.73
N ASN A 170 -20.20 -6.83 1.63
CA ASN A 170 -20.69 -6.62 2.99
C ASN A 170 -21.95 -5.74 3.06
N PHE A 171 -22.09 -4.76 2.16
CA PHE A 171 -23.27 -3.92 2.05
C PHE A 171 -24.48 -4.70 1.50
N ASN A 172 -24.26 -5.58 0.53
CA ASN A 172 -25.29 -6.50 0.02
C ASN A 172 -25.73 -7.49 1.10
N LYS A 173 -24.79 -8.06 1.88
CA LYS A 173 -25.13 -8.90 3.05
C LYS A 173 -25.94 -8.15 4.11
N LEU A 174 -25.65 -6.86 4.34
CA LEU A 174 -26.43 -6.02 5.27
C LEU A 174 -27.83 -5.71 4.73
N LYS A 175 -27.98 -5.50 3.42
CA LYS A 175 -29.29 -5.37 2.76
C LYS A 175 -30.12 -6.64 2.89
N GLU A 176 -29.54 -7.81 2.63
CA GLU A 176 -30.20 -9.10 2.80
C GLU A 176 -30.66 -9.32 4.25
N LYS A 177 -29.81 -8.98 5.23
CA LYS A 177 -30.16 -9.09 6.65
C LYS A 177 -31.33 -8.18 7.04
N LYS A 178 -31.42 -6.96 6.49
CA LYS A 178 -32.57 -6.06 6.68
C LYS A 178 -33.84 -6.60 6.03
N PHE A 179 -33.73 -7.23 4.87
CA PHE A 179 -34.88 -7.82 4.17
C PHE A 179 -35.48 -9.00 4.96
N PHE A 180 -34.63 -9.85 5.55
CA PHE A 180 -35.07 -10.96 6.40
C PHE A 180 -35.72 -10.52 7.71
N ILE A 181 -35.28 -9.41 8.31
CA ILE A 181 -35.90 -8.86 9.52
C ILE A 181 -37.29 -8.29 9.20
N ASN A 182 -37.42 -7.52 8.12
CA ASN A 182 -38.73 -7.00 7.69
C ASN A 182 -39.72 -8.10 7.29
N GLN A 183 -39.27 -9.24 6.76
CA GLN A 183 -40.16 -10.37 6.45
C GLN A 183 -40.64 -11.13 7.69
N ARG A 184 -39.86 -11.16 8.79
CA ARG A 184 -40.33 -11.73 10.07
C ARG A 184 -41.39 -10.86 10.71
N GLU A 185 -41.20 -9.54 10.73
CA GLU A 185 -42.19 -8.61 11.30
C GLU A 185 -43.54 -8.62 10.55
N VAL A 186 -43.55 -8.97 9.26
CA VAL A 186 -44.79 -9.11 8.46
C VAL A 186 -45.48 -10.46 8.67
N ASN A 187 -44.74 -11.51 9.05
CA ASN A 187 -45.31 -12.84 9.30
C ASN A 187 -45.79 -13.04 10.76
N ASP A 188 -45.41 -12.14 11.66
CA ASP A 188 -45.81 -12.14 13.08
C ASP A 188 -47.00 -11.19 13.37
N LEU A 189 -47.66 -10.66 12.33
CA LEU A 189 -48.90 -9.85 12.35
C LEU A 189 -50.05 -10.61 11.66
#